data_AF-A0A1F4VJX8-F1
#
_entry.id   AF-A0A1F4VJX8-F1
#
_cell.length_a   1.000
_cell.length_b   1.000
_cell.length_c   1.000
_cell.angle_alpha   90.00
_cell.angle_beta   90.00
_cell.angle_gamma   90.00
#
_symmetry.space_group_name_H-M   'P 1'
#
loop_
_entity.id
_entity.type
_entity.pdbx_description
1 polymer ?
#
loop_
_entity_poly.entity_id
_entity_poly.type
_entity_poly.pdbx_seq_one_letter_code
_entity_poly.pdbx_strand_id
1 'polypeptide(L)'
;MAVYGNQKPPFAENMRREPHDIYGIAKTAMEQTTEVLADVNMFEYVILRPHNVYGPRQNLADPYRNVVAIFINCLLKNKPFYIYGDGEQKRAFSYIDDITPSIAKAGFNKNVINEIVNIGPEKEYTINQLSQIILKSFKSKLKPIYQKERPREVKEAFCSSQKARELLGFKDKTSLEQGVLKMMDWAKSIGYTKPKYLKELELENSQTPETWSSKLI
;
A
#
# COMPACT_ATOMS: atom_id res chain seq x y z
N MET A 1 -2.33 7.57 -0.23
CA MET A 1 -3.50 7.81 -1.11
C MET A 1 -4.88 7.65 -0.49
N ALA A 2 -5.03 7.10 0.72
CA ALA A 2 -6.34 6.90 1.33
C ALA A 2 -7.21 8.18 1.42
N VAL A 3 -6.59 9.36 1.42
CA VAL A 3 -7.27 10.68 1.40
C VAL A 3 -8.14 10.91 0.16
N TYR A 4 -7.88 10.21 -0.95
CA TYR A 4 -8.71 10.30 -2.17
C TYR A 4 -9.99 9.46 -2.10
N GLY A 5 -10.05 8.47 -1.21
CA GLY A 5 -11.18 7.55 -1.09
C GLY A 5 -11.41 6.70 -2.33
N ASN A 6 -12.67 6.67 -2.79
CA ASN A 6 -13.14 5.82 -3.90
C ASN A 6 -13.46 6.66 -5.16
N GLN A 7 -12.79 7.80 -5.33
CA GLN A 7 -12.90 8.62 -6.54
C GLN A 7 -12.34 7.87 -7.76
N LYS A 8 -12.61 8.38 -8.98
CA LYS A 8 -12.10 7.78 -10.21
C LYS A 8 -10.60 8.11 -10.40
N PRO A 9 -9.71 7.10 -10.50
CA PRO A 9 -8.29 7.34 -10.80
C PRO A 9 -8.06 7.69 -12.29
N PRO A 10 -6.87 8.21 -12.68
CA PRO A 10 -5.70 8.44 -11.84
C PRO A 10 -5.92 9.54 -10.80
N PHE A 11 -5.53 9.27 -9.55
CA PHE A 11 -5.56 10.29 -8.51
C PHE A 11 -4.53 11.40 -8.79
N ALA A 12 -4.97 12.65 -8.77
CA ALA A 12 -4.15 13.83 -8.94
C ALA A 12 -4.18 14.70 -7.68
N GLU A 13 -3.11 15.47 -7.44
CA GLU A 13 -2.93 16.25 -6.21
C GLU A 13 -3.96 17.38 -6.05
N ASN A 14 -4.55 17.86 -7.15
CA ASN A 14 -5.62 18.85 -7.16
C ASN A 14 -7.01 18.27 -6.86
N MET A 15 -7.16 16.94 -6.79
CA MET A 15 -8.43 16.32 -6.41
C MET A 15 -8.76 16.59 -4.94
N ARG A 16 -10.05 16.74 -4.66
CA ARG A 16 -10.54 16.92 -3.30
C ARG A 16 -10.19 15.70 -2.44
N ARG A 17 -9.87 15.94 -1.17
CA ARG A 17 -9.78 14.90 -0.14
C ARG A 17 -11.19 14.37 0.15
N GLU A 18 -11.46 13.13 -0.23
CA GLU A 18 -12.74 12.44 -0.01
C GLU A 18 -12.51 11.05 0.63
N PRO A 19 -11.89 10.99 1.83
CA PRO A 19 -11.53 9.72 2.44
C PRO A 19 -12.78 8.87 2.73
N HIS A 20 -12.69 7.58 2.42
CA HIS A 20 -13.80 6.64 2.62
C HIS A 20 -13.59 5.70 3.82
N ASP A 21 -12.44 5.74 4.47
CA ASP A 21 -12.12 4.90 5.64
C ASP A 21 -11.52 5.74 6.78
N ILE A 22 -11.49 5.18 7.99
CA ILE A 22 -11.02 5.87 9.21
C ILE A 22 -9.55 6.29 9.08
N TYR A 23 -8.71 5.49 8.43
CA TYR A 23 -7.30 5.81 8.21
C TYR A 23 -7.15 7.00 7.25
N GLY A 24 -7.91 7.03 6.17
CA GLY A 24 -7.99 8.14 5.23
C GLY A 24 -8.49 9.41 5.89
N ILE A 25 -9.52 9.33 6.74
CA ILE A 25 -10.04 10.48 7.50
C ILE A 25 -8.95 11.05 8.40
N ALA A 26 -8.27 10.19 9.18
CA ALA A 26 -7.19 10.62 10.06
C ALA A 26 -6.03 11.26 9.27
N LYS A 27 -5.68 10.72 8.10
CA LYS A 27 -4.64 11.30 7.24
C LYS A 27 -5.05 12.63 6.61
N THR A 28 -6.29 12.76 6.17
CA THR A 28 -6.86 14.03 5.69
C THR A 28 -6.79 15.09 6.78
N ALA A 29 -7.19 14.75 8.00
CA ALA A 29 -7.11 15.66 9.15
C ALA A 29 -5.66 16.10 9.40
N MET A 30 -4.69 15.17 9.43
CA MET A 30 -3.27 15.51 9.59
C MET A 30 -2.74 16.46 8.50
N GLU A 31 -3.12 16.22 7.23
CA GLU A 31 -2.72 17.10 6.13
C GLU A 31 -3.28 18.51 6.34
N GLN A 32 -4.59 18.65 6.63
CA GLN A 32 -5.21 19.95 6.88
C GLN A 32 -4.66 20.65 8.12
N THR A 33 -4.38 19.90 9.18
CA THR A 33 -3.71 20.44 10.37
C THR A 33 -2.33 20.96 10.04
N THR A 34 -1.56 20.24 9.21
CA THR A 34 -0.22 20.69 8.77
C THR A 34 -0.30 21.99 7.98
N GLU A 35 -1.25 22.07 7.04
CA GLU A 35 -1.49 23.28 6.22
C GLU A 35 -1.81 24.51 7.11
N VAL A 36 -2.74 24.36 8.07
CA VAL A 36 -3.11 25.44 8.99
C VAL A 36 -1.96 25.82 9.92
N LEU A 37 -1.23 24.83 10.46
CA LEU A 37 -0.09 25.10 11.35
C LEU A 37 1.01 25.84 10.61
N ALA A 38 1.30 25.47 9.37
CA ALA A 38 2.29 26.12 8.53
C ALA A 38 1.91 27.57 8.22
N ASP A 39 0.65 27.84 7.89
CA ASP A 39 0.12 29.19 7.64
C ASP A 39 0.25 30.08 8.89
N VAL A 40 -0.17 29.57 10.05
CA VAL A 40 -0.13 30.33 11.32
C VAL A 40 1.29 30.56 11.84
N ASN A 41 2.20 29.60 11.66
CA ASN A 41 3.53 29.63 12.26
C ASN A 41 4.67 29.89 11.26
N MET A 42 4.35 30.14 9.98
CA MET A 42 5.29 30.45 8.91
C MET A 42 6.41 29.41 8.75
N PHE A 43 6.10 28.11 8.86
CA PHE A 43 7.06 27.05 8.56
C PHE A 43 6.75 26.35 7.23
N GLU A 44 7.82 25.87 6.59
CA GLU A 44 7.75 25.14 5.32
C GLU A 44 7.34 23.67 5.56
N TYR A 45 6.48 23.13 4.69
CA TYR A 45 6.15 21.72 4.73
C TYR A 45 6.17 21.09 3.33
N VAL A 46 6.15 19.77 3.28
CA VAL A 46 5.84 18.99 2.08
C VAL A 46 4.98 17.80 2.49
N ILE A 47 3.86 17.60 1.80
CA ILE A 47 2.98 16.45 2.04
C ILE A 47 3.23 15.41 0.96
N LEU A 48 3.80 14.28 1.36
CA LEU A 48 3.99 13.13 0.47
C LEU A 48 2.86 12.13 0.64
N ARG A 49 2.24 11.74 -0.47
CA ARG A 49 1.20 10.72 -0.53
C ARG A 49 1.74 9.47 -1.22
N PRO A 50 2.45 8.57 -0.49
CA PRO A 50 2.93 7.34 -1.08
C PRO A 50 1.76 6.39 -1.40
N HIS A 51 1.99 5.51 -2.38
CA HIS A 51 1.03 4.48 -2.78
C HIS A 51 1.57 3.07 -2.60
N ASN A 52 0.80 2.19 -1.94
CA ASN A 52 1.08 0.76 -1.76
C ASN A 52 2.57 0.39 -1.78
N VAL A 53 3.32 0.94 -0.83
CA VAL A 53 4.76 0.71 -0.74
C VAL A 53 5.00 -0.73 -0.29
N TYR A 54 5.92 -1.41 -0.95
CA TYR A 54 6.32 -2.77 -0.58
C TYR A 54 7.83 -2.96 -0.78
N GLY A 55 8.37 -4.00 -0.14
CA GLY A 55 9.78 -4.35 -0.27
C GLY A 55 10.36 -4.98 0.99
N PRO A 56 11.68 -5.26 0.99
CA PRO A 56 12.39 -5.71 2.17
C PRO A 56 12.09 -4.85 3.40
N ARG A 57 12.04 -5.47 4.58
CA ARG A 57 11.73 -4.85 5.88
C ARG A 57 10.26 -4.47 6.11
N GLN A 58 9.37 -4.68 5.13
CA GLN A 58 7.93 -4.57 5.39
C GLN A 58 7.49 -5.61 6.43
N ASN A 59 6.63 -5.21 7.36
CA ASN A 59 6.20 -6.05 8.47
C ASN A 59 5.45 -7.30 7.98
N LEU A 60 6.07 -8.48 8.10
CA LEU A 60 5.45 -9.77 7.75
C LEU A 60 4.44 -10.26 8.79
N ALA A 61 4.43 -9.68 10.00
CA ALA A 61 3.57 -10.10 11.09
C ALA A 61 2.16 -9.50 11.03
N ASP A 62 1.89 -8.50 10.17
CA ASP A 62 0.59 -7.85 10.07
C ASP A 62 -0.38 -8.72 9.23
N PRO A 63 -1.47 -9.26 9.82
CA PRO A 63 -2.43 -10.07 9.06
C PRO A 63 -3.54 -9.24 8.37
N TYR A 64 -3.55 -7.92 8.54
CA TYR A 64 -4.67 -7.06 8.14
C TYR A 64 -4.37 -6.25 6.87
N ARG A 65 -3.11 -5.82 6.71
CA ARG A 65 -2.67 -4.88 5.67
C ARG A 65 -1.40 -5.39 4.98
N ASN A 66 -1.12 -4.85 3.79
CA ASN A 66 0.05 -5.18 2.96
C ASN A 66 -0.02 -6.59 2.32
N VAL A 67 -0.83 -6.70 1.26
CA VAL A 67 -1.10 -7.96 0.55
C VAL A 67 0.17 -8.72 0.11
N VAL A 68 1.22 -8.03 -0.32
CA VAL A 68 2.49 -8.65 -0.74
C VAL A 68 3.16 -9.38 0.42
N ALA A 69 3.27 -8.71 1.58
CA ALA A 69 3.83 -9.27 2.81
C ALA A 69 3.02 -10.47 3.31
N ILE A 70 1.70 -10.34 3.35
CA ILE A 70 0.78 -11.40 3.79
C ILE A 70 0.95 -12.65 2.92
N PHE A 71 0.91 -12.51 1.59
CA PHE A 71 1.00 -13.66 0.69
C PHE A 71 2.35 -14.37 0.81
N ILE A 72 3.46 -13.62 0.85
CA ILE A 72 4.79 -14.18 1.06
C ILE A 72 4.87 -14.92 2.40
N ASN A 73 4.35 -14.33 3.48
CA ASN A 73 4.41 -14.95 4.81
C ASN A 73 3.56 -16.25 4.89
N CYS A 74 2.38 -16.30 4.25
CA CYS A 74 1.60 -17.53 4.11
C CYS A 74 2.41 -18.64 3.41
N LEU A 75 3.05 -18.30 2.29
CA LEU A 75 3.83 -19.27 1.52
C LEU A 75 5.06 -19.76 2.30
N LEU A 76 5.73 -18.90 3.07
CA LEU A 76 6.80 -19.31 3.98
C LEU A 76 6.33 -20.28 5.07
N LYS A 77 5.04 -20.22 5.46
CA LYS A 77 4.38 -21.16 6.37
C LYS A 77 3.83 -22.41 5.66
N ASN A 78 4.07 -22.56 4.36
CA ASN A 78 3.47 -23.59 3.51
C ASN A 78 1.92 -23.60 3.60
N LYS A 79 1.31 -22.42 3.70
CA LYS A 79 -0.15 -22.23 3.74
C LYS A 79 -0.64 -21.45 2.52
N PRO A 80 -1.87 -21.71 2.05
CA PRO A 80 -2.50 -20.83 1.08
C PRO A 80 -2.72 -19.43 1.67
N PHE A 81 -2.91 -18.44 0.80
CA PHE A 81 -3.31 -17.09 1.17
C PHE A 81 -4.70 -16.78 0.64
N TYR A 82 -5.29 -15.70 1.13
CA TYR A 82 -6.68 -15.35 0.85
C TYR A 82 -6.79 -14.13 -0.05
N ILE A 83 -7.68 -14.19 -1.04
CA ILE A 83 -8.05 -13.05 -1.90
C ILE A 83 -9.49 -12.68 -1.56
N TYR A 84 -9.73 -11.41 -1.22
CA TYR A 84 -11.09 -10.91 -0.96
C TYR A 84 -11.72 -10.43 -2.26
N GLY A 85 -12.95 -10.89 -2.54
CA GLY A 85 -13.64 -10.62 -3.80
C GLY A 85 -13.22 -11.57 -4.92
N ASP A 86 -13.28 -11.10 -6.16
CA ASP A 86 -12.87 -11.84 -7.35
C ASP A 86 -11.37 -11.71 -7.69
N GLY A 87 -10.66 -10.79 -7.02
CA GLY A 87 -9.25 -10.52 -7.24
C GLY A 87 -8.96 -9.54 -8.37
N GLU A 88 -9.99 -8.94 -8.99
CA GLU A 88 -9.87 -7.99 -10.10
C GLU A 88 -9.69 -6.55 -9.64
N GLN A 89 -9.73 -6.28 -8.33
CA GLN A 89 -9.35 -4.98 -7.80
C GLN A 89 -7.89 -4.67 -8.14
N LYS A 90 -7.66 -3.43 -8.59
CA LYS A 90 -6.39 -2.99 -9.15
C LYS A 90 -5.62 -2.08 -8.22
N ARG A 91 -4.32 -2.29 -8.17
CA ARG A 91 -3.37 -1.52 -7.36
C ARG A 91 -2.12 -1.24 -8.18
N ALA A 92 -1.63 -0.01 -8.10
CA ALA A 92 -0.23 0.29 -8.41
C ALA A 92 0.63 0.00 -7.18
N PHE A 93 1.76 -0.70 -7.35
CA PHE A 93 2.64 -1.16 -6.28
C PHE A 93 3.99 -0.48 -6.37
N SER A 94 4.38 0.25 -5.33
CA SER A 94 5.60 1.04 -5.35
C SER A 94 6.72 0.33 -4.61
N TYR A 95 7.82 0.02 -5.31
CA TYR A 95 8.97 -0.61 -4.67
C TYR A 95 9.72 0.38 -3.77
N ILE A 96 10.11 -0.05 -2.58
CA ILE A 96 10.71 0.81 -1.55
C ILE A 96 11.96 1.59 -2.03
N ASP A 97 12.84 0.95 -2.80
CA ASP A 97 14.08 1.59 -3.27
C ASP A 97 13.84 2.64 -4.37
N ASP A 98 12.69 2.59 -5.04
CA ASP A 98 12.33 3.56 -6.08
C ASP A 98 11.71 4.82 -5.43
N ILE A 99 11.06 4.68 -4.28
CA ILE A 99 10.39 5.78 -3.57
C ILE A 99 11.32 6.53 -2.62
N THR A 100 12.16 5.79 -1.88
CA THR A 100 12.98 6.37 -0.80
C THR A 100 13.88 7.54 -1.25
N PRO A 101 14.47 7.55 -2.46
CA PRO A 101 15.22 8.72 -2.94
C PRO A 101 14.35 9.97 -3.09
N SER A 102 13.10 9.83 -3.57
CA SER A 102 12.17 10.95 -3.71
C SER A 102 11.72 11.48 -2.35
N ILE A 103 11.51 10.60 -1.36
CA ILE A 103 11.22 11.02 0.02
C ILE A 103 12.41 11.81 0.59
N ALA A 104 13.62 11.29 0.47
CA ALA A 104 14.82 11.96 0.96
C ALA A 104 15.00 13.34 0.29
N LYS A 105 14.83 13.42 -1.02
CA LYS A 105 14.94 14.67 -1.78
C LYS A 105 13.89 15.71 -1.37
N ALA A 106 12.67 15.28 -1.04
CA ALA A 106 11.60 16.19 -0.65
C ALA A 106 11.94 17.02 0.60
N GLY A 107 12.71 16.47 1.55
CA GLY A 107 13.12 17.19 2.76
C GLY A 107 14.12 18.32 2.54
N PHE A 108 14.75 18.41 1.35
CA PHE A 108 15.80 19.40 1.06
C PHE A 108 15.55 20.20 -0.22
N ASN A 109 14.46 19.92 -0.94
CA ASN A 109 14.19 20.53 -2.22
C ASN A 109 13.23 21.72 -2.08
N LYS A 110 13.74 22.92 -2.35
CA LYS A 110 12.97 24.16 -2.26
C LYS A 110 11.79 24.23 -3.23
N ASN A 111 11.82 23.45 -4.33
CA ASN A 111 10.75 23.43 -5.32
C ASN A 111 9.52 22.63 -4.88
N VAL A 112 9.55 21.99 -3.71
CA VAL A 112 8.38 21.28 -3.14
C VAL A 112 7.90 21.89 -1.83
N ILE A 113 8.36 23.09 -1.50
CA ILE A 113 7.86 23.82 -0.34
C ILE A 113 6.36 24.09 -0.51
N ASN A 114 5.60 23.73 0.51
CA ASN A 114 4.15 23.79 0.62
C ASN A 114 3.41 22.96 -0.43
N GLU A 115 4.11 22.02 -1.07
CA GLU A 115 3.51 21.15 -2.09
C GLU A 115 2.97 19.85 -1.51
N ILE A 116 1.89 19.39 -2.12
CA ILE A 116 1.40 18.02 -2.01
C ILE A 116 1.94 17.25 -3.22
N VAL A 117 2.52 16.08 -2.99
CA VAL A 117 3.12 15.24 -4.05
C VAL A 117 2.72 13.78 -3.89
N ASN A 118 2.09 13.21 -4.91
CA ASN A 118 1.84 11.77 -5.02
C ASN A 118 3.11 11.03 -5.40
N ILE A 119 3.43 9.95 -4.69
CA ILE A 119 4.58 9.10 -5.04
C ILE A 119 4.12 7.65 -5.21
N GLY A 120 4.20 7.16 -6.44
CA GLY A 120 3.91 5.79 -6.80
C GLY A 120 3.85 5.62 -8.32
N PRO A 121 3.86 4.39 -8.82
CA PRO A 121 3.77 4.16 -10.25
C PRO A 121 2.34 4.33 -10.76
N GLU A 122 2.21 4.53 -12.07
CA GLU A 122 0.93 4.54 -12.78
C GLU A 122 0.53 3.13 -13.24
N LYS A 123 1.49 2.22 -13.36
CA LYS A 123 1.23 0.85 -13.78
C LYS A 123 0.48 0.09 -12.70
N GLU A 124 -0.71 -0.35 -13.06
CA GLU A 124 -1.61 -1.11 -12.20
C GLU A 124 -1.53 -2.63 -12.45
N TYR A 125 -1.85 -3.38 -11.40
CA TYR A 125 -1.95 -4.83 -11.42
C TYR A 125 -3.21 -5.25 -10.65
N THR A 126 -3.89 -6.30 -11.13
CA THR A 126 -4.95 -6.95 -10.35
C THR A 126 -4.34 -7.76 -9.20
N ILE A 127 -5.12 -8.06 -8.16
CA ILE A 127 -4.66 -8.96 -7.09
C ILE A 127 -4.43 -10.38 -7.63
N ASN A 128 -5.18 -10.80 -8.65
CA ASN A 128 -4.92 -12.05 -9.36
C ASN A 128 -3.55 -12.05 -10.07
N GLN A 129 -3.18 -10.96 -10.75
CA GLN A 129 -1.86 -10.82 -11.36
C GLN A 129 -0.74 -10.83 -10.30
N LEU A 130 -0.90 -10.09 -9.21
CA LEU A 130 0.04 -10.12 -8.08
C LEU A 130 0.20 -11.54 -7.53
N SER A 131 -0.91 -12.24 -7.29
CA SER A 131 -0.94 -13.62 -6.79
C SER A 131 -0.13 -14.56 -7.68
N GLN A 132 -0.32 -14.47 -9.00
CA GLN A 132 0.44 -15.27 -9.97
C GLN A 132 1.94 -14.97 -9.93
N ILE A 133 2.32 -13.68 -9.86
CA ILE A 133 3.72 -13.26 -9.76
C ILE A 133 4.36 -13.84 -8.50
N ILE A 134 3.69 -13.75 -7.35
CA ILE A 134 4.19 -14.27 -6.07
C ILE A 134 4.30 -15.79 -6.11
N LEU A 135 3.27 -16.52 -6.56
CA LEU A 135 3.29 -17.98 -6.66
C LEU A 135 4.42 -18.48 -7.56
N LYS A 136 4.58 -17.85 -8.73
CA LYS A 136 5.65 -18.16 -9.68
C LYS A 136 7.03 -17.90 -9.08
N SER A 137 7.22 -16.75 -8.43
CA SER A 137 8.49 -16.39 -7.79
C SER A 137 8.85 -17.32 -6.62
N PHE A 138 7.83 -17.76 -5.86
CA PHE A 138 8.01 -18.72 -4.77
C PHE A 138 8.20 -20.16 -5.26
N LYS A 139 7.83 -20.46 -6.52
CA LYS A 139 7.71 -21.82 -7.06
C LYS A 139 6.71 -22.68 -6.28
N SER A 140 5.63 -22.05 -5.79
CA SER A 140 4.58 -22.74 -5.03
C SER A 140 3.53 -23.37 -5.96
N LYS A 141 3.01 -24.54 -5.56
CA LYS A 141 1.84 -25.17 -6.18
C LYS A 141 0.52 -24.87 -5.45
N LEU A 142 0.60 -24.12 -4.34
CA LEU A 142 -0.58 -23.71 -3.58
C LEU A 142 -1.45 -22.77 -4.44
N LYS A 143 -2.74 -22.74 -4.14
CA LYS A 143 -3.71 -21.87 -4.80
C LYS A 143 -4.28 -20.86 -3.79
N PRO A 144 -4.61 -19.64 -4.21
CA PRO A 144 -5.33 -18.71 -3.36
C PRO A 144 -6.71 -19.27 -3.00
N ILE A 145 -7.20 -18.92 -1.82
CA ILE A 145 -8.58 -19.16 -1.40
C ILE A 145 -9.34 -17.84 -1.49
N TYR A 146 -10.46 -17.83 -2.21
CA TYR A 146 -11.29 -16.64 -2.34
C TYR A 146 -12.23 -16.51 -1.15
N GLN A 147 -12.39 -15.27 -0.69
CA GLN A 147 -13.24 -14.87 0.43
C GLN A 147 -14.19 -13.75 -0.01
N LYS A 148 -15.23 -13.49 0.79
CA LYS A 148 -16.15 -12.38 0.53
C LYS A 148 -15.39 -11.05 0.39
N GLU A 149 -15.92 -10.13 -0.41
CA GLU A 149 -15.37 -8.78 -0.54
C GLU A 149 -15.30 -8.08 0.82
N ARG A 150 -14.27 -7.24 1.00
CA ARG A 150 -14.16 -6.41 2.20
C ARG A 150 -15.09 -5.20 2.08
N PRO A 151 -15.75 -4.79 3.16
CA PRO A 151 -16.62 -3.62 3.13
C PRO A 151 -15.83 -2.38 2.71
N ARG A 152 -16.41 -1.63 1.77
CA ARG A 152 -15.87 -0.38 1.21
C ARG A 152 -14.50 -0.49 0.53
N GLU A 153 -14.02 -1.67 0.16
CA GLU A 153 -12.75 -1.80 -0.58
C GLU A 153 -12.76 -0.95 -1.86
N VAL A 154 -11.76 -0.08 -2.01
CA VAL A 154 -11.56 0.69 -3.25
C VAL A 154 -11.23 -0.26 -4.39
N LYS A 155 -11.96 -0.25 -5.50
CA LYS A 155 -11.70 -1.21 -6.59
C LYS A 155 -10.45 -0.86 -7.39
N GLU A 156 -10.24 0.40 -7.72
CA GLU A 156 -9.08 0.86 -8.48
C GLU A 156 -8.36 1.95 -7.72
N ALA A 157 -7.07 1.76 -7.47
CA ALA A 157 -6.26 2.75 -6.77
C ALA A 157 -4.89 2.88 -7.43
N PHE A 158 -4.66 4.02 -8.08
CA PHE A 158 -3.39 4.47 -8.63
C PHE A 158 -3.42 6.00 -8.82
N CYS A 159 -2.26 6.63 -8.94
CA CYS A 159 -2.13 8.07 -9.10
C CYS A 159 -1.43 8.46 -10.39
N SER A 160 -1.57 9.72 -10.76
CA SER A 160 -0.55 10.39 -11.56
C SER A 160 0.73 10.56 -10.72
N SER A 161 1.87 10.32 -11.33
CA SER A 161 3.19 10.58 -10.73
C SER A 161 3.97 11.68 -11.44
N GLN A 162 3.27 12.48 -12.26
CA GLN A 162 3.84 13.60 -13.01
C GLN A 162 4.61 14.56 -12.09
N LYS A 163 3.98 15.05 -11.02
CA LYS A 163 4.59 16.03 -10.11
C LYS A 163 5.82 15.47 -9.39
N ALA A 164 5.78 14.21 -8.97
CA ALA A 164 6.94 13.55 -8.38
C ALA A 164 8.10 13.37 -9.38
N ARG A 165 7.80 13.10 -10.65
CA ARG A 165 8.81 13.03 -11.71
C ARG A 165 9.46 14.39 -11.93
N GLU A 166 8.65 15.44 -12.07
CA GLU A 166 9.11 16.80 -12.36
C GLU A 166 9.90 17.40 -11.19
N LEU A 167 9.35 17.36 -9.97
CA LEU A 167 9.93 18.04 -8.82
C LEU A 167 10.95 17.17 -8.07
N LEU A 168 10.66 15.88 -7.91
CA LEU A 168 11.46 14.96 -7.08
C LEU A 168 12.32 13.99 -7.90
N GLY A 169 12.25 14.02 -9.23
CA GLY A 169 13.00 13.09 -10.09
C GLY A 169 12.63 11.63 -9.85
N PHE A 170 11.40 11.36 -9.40
CA PHE A 170 10.90 10.02 -9.16
C PHE A 170 11.03 9.15 -10.42
N LYS A 171 11.46 7.90 -10.25
CA LYS A 171 11.60 6.94 -11.34
C LYS A 171 11.12 5.56 -10.86
N ASP A 172 10.06 5.07 -11.47
CA ASP A 172 9.60 3.70 -11.33
C ASP A 172 10.48 2.79 -12.20
N LYS A 173 11.51 2.19 -11.60
CA LYS A 173 12.53 1.39 -12.30
C LYS A 173 12.37 -0.10 -12.05
N THR A 174 11.78 -0.46 -10.93
CA THR A 174 11.69 -1.83 -10.44
C THR A 174 10.35 -2.42 -10.85
N SER A 175 10.36 -3.43 -11.72
CA SER A 175 9.12 -4.13 -12.07
C SER A 175 8.53 -4.85 -10.84
N LEU A 176 7.22 -5.11 -10.85
CA LEU A 176 6.56 -5.84 -9.75
C LEU A 176 7.23 -7.22 -9.52
N GLU A 177 7.58 -7.93 -10.59
CA GLU A 177 8.28 -9.20 -10.53
C GLU A 177 9.64 -9.09 -9.84
N GLN A 178 10.43 -8.07 -10.19
CA GLN A 178 11.74 -7.83 -9.58
C GLN A 178 11.62 -7.46 -8.10
N GLY A 179 10.70 -6.56 -7.75
CA GLY A 179 10.52 -6.13 -6.37
C GLY A 179 9.98 -7.26 -5.48
N VAL A 180 9.05 -8.07 -6.00
CA VAL A 180 8.53 -9.27 -5.30
C VAL A 180 9.65 -10.27 -5.05
N LEU A 181 10.51 -10.52 -6.04
CA LEU A 181 11.65 -11.42 -5.87
C LEU A 181 12.59 -10.92 -4.76
N LYS A 182 13.00 -9.64 -4.81
CA LYS A 182 13.86 -9.04 -3.78
C LYS A 182 13.23 -9.11 -2.38
N MET A 183 11.94 -8.79 -2.25
CA MET A 183 11.22 -8.88 -0.98
C MET A 183 11.12 -10.32 -0.48
N MET A 184 10.89 -11.27 -1.38
CA MET A 184 10.80 -12.69 -1.07
C MET A 184 12.14 -13.26 -0.61
N ASP A 185 13.23 -12.91 -1.27
CA ASP A 185 14.58 -13.35 -0.88
C ASP A 185 14.94 -12.83 0.51
N TRP A 186 14.65 -11.56 0.78
CA TRP A 186 14.76 -10.99 2.12
C TRP A 186 13.90 -11.76 3.13
N ALA A 187 12.62 -12.00 2.83
CA ALA A 187 11.71 -12.70 3.72
C ALA A 187 12.17 -14.15 4.01
N LYS A 188 12.68 -14.86 3.00
CA LYS A 188 13.28 -16.20 3.17
C LYS A 188 14.50 -16.16 4.10
N SER A 189 15.32 -15.11 4.02
CA SER A 189 16.52 -14.98 4.87
C SER A 189 16.21 -14.82 6.36
N ILE A 190 15.04 -14.27 6.70
CA ILE A 190 14.59 -14.09 8.09
C ILE A 190 13.56 -15.14 8.56
N GLY A 191 13.05 -15.95 7.63
CA GLY A 191 11.99 -16.92 7.89
C GLY A 191 10.59 -16.30 7.96
N TYR A 192 9.57 -17.14 8.18
CA TYR A 192 8.22 -16.63 8.40
C TYR A 192 8.12 -15.92 9.76
N THR A 193 7.22 -14.94 9.84
CA THR A 193 6.90 -14.27 11.10
C THR A 193 5.52 -14.68 11.56
N LYS A 194 5.37 -15.09 12.83
CA LYS A 194 4.05 -15.41 13.39
C LYS A 194 3.15 -14.17 13.30
N PRO A 195 1.96 -14.26 12.67
CA PRO A 195 1.06 -13.13 12.58
C PRO A 195 0.63 -12.63 13.97
N LYS A 196 0.66 -11.31 14.14
CA LYS A 196 0.27 -10.59 15.35
C LYS A 196 -1.13 -10.04 15.16
N TYR A 197 -2.11 -10.87 15.50
CA TYR A 197 -3.50 -10.44 15.58
C TYR A 197 -3.71 -9.54 16.80
N LEU A 198 -4.69 -8.64 16.69
CA LEU A 198 -5.30 -7.97 17.84
C LEU A 198 -5.81 -9.03 18.82
N LYS A 199 -5.76 -8.72 20.11
CA LYS A 199 -6.20 -9.62 21.18
C LYS A 199 -7.67 -10.02 20.94
N GLU A 200 -8.48 -9.00 20.69
CA GLU A 200 -9.89 -9.05 20.30
C GLU A 200 -10.15 -7.98 19.23
N LEU A 201 -11.17 -8.20 18.40
CA LEU A 201 -11.67 -7.18 17.50
C LEU A 201 -12.66 -6.31 18.28
N GLU A 202 -12.40 -5.01 18.39
CA GLU A 202 -13.26 -4.08 19.13
C GLU A 202 -14.69 -4.03 18.56
N LEU A 203 -14.82 -4.22 17.25
CA LEU A 203 -16.09 -4.28 16.52
C LEU A 203 -16.09 -5.51 15.62
N GLU A 204 -17.00 -6.45 15.88
CA GLU A 204 -17.22 -7.64 15.06
C GLU A 204 -18.69 -7.74 14.64
N ASN A 205 -18.93 -7.95 13.34
CA ASN A 205 -20.27 -8.13 12.79
C ASN A 205 -20.24 -9.06 11.57
N SER A 206 -21.39 -9.24 10.91
CA SER A 206 -21.54 -10.13 9.75
C SER A 206 -20.69 -9.77 8.53
N GLN A 207 -20.13 -8.56 8.47
CA GLN A 207 -19.22 -8.09 7.42
C GLN A 207 -17.75 -8.20 7.81
N THR A 208 -17.43 -8.58 9.05
CA THR A 208 -16.05 -8.78 9.48
C THR A 208 -15.42 -9.92 8.68
N PRO A 209 -14.25 -9.72 8.05
CA PRO A 209 -13.57 -10.78 7.31
C PRO A 209 -13.24 -11.97 8.21
N GLU A 210 -13.64 -13.17 7.79
CA GLU A 210 -13.41 -14.42 8.55
C GLU A 210 -11.93 -14.67 8.85
N THR A 211 -11.06 -14.29 7.92
CA THR A 211 -9.59 -14.34 8.09
C THR A 211 -9.08 -13.54 9.30
N TRP A 212 -9.84 -12.53 9.75
CA TRP A 212 -9.50 -11.68 10.88
C TRP A 212 -10.09 -12.23 12.19
N SER A 213 -11.38 -12.59 12.21
CA SER A 213 -12.05 -13.14 13.39
C SER A 213 -11.55 -14.54 13.75
N SER A 214 -11.43 -15.42 12.75
CA SER A 214 -10.99 -16.81 12.92
C SER A 214 -9.46 -16.98 12.83
N LYS A 215 -8.70 -15.90 12.67
CA LYS A 215 -7.22 -15.87 12.67
C LYS A 215 -6.59 -16.91 11.72
N LEU A 216 -7.05 -16.93 10.47
CA LEU A 216 -6.75 -18.00 9.51
C LEU A 216 -5.35 -17.94 8.87
N ILE A 217 -4.64 -16.81 8.96
CA ILE A 217 -3.39 -16.52 8.26
C ILE A 217 -2.17 -16.95 9.08
#